data_AF-A0A6G1YT06-F1
#
_entry.id   AF-A0A6G1YT06-F1
#
_cell.length_a   1.000
_cell.length_b   1.000
_cell.length_c   1.000
_cell.angle_alpha   90.00
_cell.angle_beta   90.00
_cell.angle_gamma   90.00
#
_symmetry.space_group_name_H-M   'P 1'
#
loop_
_entity.id
_entity.type
_entity.pdbx_description
1 polymer ?
#
loop_
_entity_poly.entity_id
_entity_poly.type
_entity_poly.pdbx_seq_one_letter_code
_entity_poly.pdbx_strand_id
1 'polypeptide(L)'
;MLSFEVRYSDLAGRIGKLETAHGILETPAFIPVVHPVRQTISPQFLKNLGFNGLITNAYTTLKYYGDDARTRGIHDILNYDGVIMTDSGGYQILEYGAIKAEPGVISQFERDIGSDISVPLDKPTGYGLKYQKAKDHVEETLANAKDTLEGRNVGRKDSEQGYDNHNNTIWVGPVQGGEHLDLVKYCANALDKMGFPVLAIGSPVEVMEAYEFSILAQMIAAVKRTVPTKPIHLFGAGHPLTIPLAVSLGCDMFDSASYMLYAKDDRYMHANGTLKLQDLSYLTCQCPVCCTHTIKELRQMSRVDRTEEIAKHNLYVLKAEVGTVKQAIVDGRLWEYVMLKARAHPKLMKAMDLFKNFEFLEDGTPLFKSKAIFLYEPIDQYRPEARRFRRIVSTFRSVVKKSLVLYPIMQLQPFYTTRDFVQLVKKFPDAQICVYNQFLGVIPVEICDIFPAAHHLSSATAATCHQAKDYPTFIESLDGFLACNTFGDITIVADDFMHDLIYNSTYKDKLNANVLDYKEGNFEL
;
A
#
# COMPACT_ATOMS: atom_id res chain seq x y z
N MET A 1 -0.20 18.79 -20.27
CA MET A 1 0.13 19.07 -18.85
C MET A 1 -0.31 17.83 -18.09
N LEU A 2 0.60 17.08 -17.46
CA LEU A 2 0.20 15.88 -16.71
C LEU A 2 -0.59 16.32 -15.47
N SER A 3 -1.82 15.87 -15.33
CA SER A 3 -2.57 16.02 -14.09
C SER A 3 -2.68 14.66 -13.41
N PHE A 4 -2.18 14.58 -12.17
CA PHE A 4 -2.51 13.50 -11.26
C PHE A 4 -3.30 14.09 -10.10
N GLU A 5 -4.58 13.75 -10.03
CA GLU A 5 -5.50 14.25 -9.01
C GLU A 5 -5.82 13.13 -8.01
N VAL A 6 -5.60 13.38 -6.72
CA VAL A 6 -5.99 12.44 -5.64
C VAL A 6 -7.41 12.77 -5.20
N ARG A 7 -8.29 11.76 -5.19
CA ARG A 7 -9.69 11.89 -4.78
C ARG A 7 -9.98 11.35 -3.38
N TYR A 8 -9.35 10.23 -3.03
CA TYR A 8 -9.49 9.59 -1.73
C TYR A 8 -8.13 9.06 -1.28
N SER A 9 -7.91 9.00 0.03
CA SER A 9 -6.72 8.42 0.61
C SER A 9 -7.03 7.71 1.92
N ASP A 10 -6.25 6.67 2.21
CA ASP A 10 -6.19 6.01 3.51
C ASP A 10 -4.79 5.38 3.65
N LEU A 11 -4.14 5.56 4.80
CA LEU A 11 -2.70 5.32 4.95
C LEU A 11 -1.93 6.08 3.85
N ALA A 12 -0.92 5.50 3.22
CA ALA A 12 -0.30 6.12 2.04
C ALA A 12 -1.01 5.78 0.71
N GLY A 13 -2.06 4.95 0.74
CA GLY A 13 -2.82 4.54 -0.44
C GLY A 13 -3.74 5.64 -0.94
N ARG A 14 -3.88 5.73 -2.27
CA ARG A 14 -4.61 6.82 -2.94
C ARG A 14 -5.45 6.29 -4.09
N ILE A 15 -6.69 6.77 -4.17
CA ILE A 15 -7.48 6.72 -5.39
C ILE A 15 -7.26 8.02 -6.12
N GLY A 16 -6.64 7.95 -7.30
CA GLY A 16 -6.36 9.12 -8.12
C GLY A 16 -6.73 8.91 -9.57
N LYS A 17 -6.60 9.98 -10.35
CA LYS A 17 -6.80 10.00 -11.80
C LYS A 17 -5.51 10.47 -12.45
N LEU A 18 -4.95 9.64 -13.32
CA LEU A 18 -3.82 10.00 -14.18
C LEU A 18 -4.34 10.25 -15.60
N GLU A 19 -4.26 11.49 -16.07
CA GLU A 19 -4.61 11.85 -17.45
C GLU A 19 -3.47 11.47 -18.42
N THR A 20 -3.80 10.72 -19.46
CA THR A 20 -2.89 10.32 -20.54
C THR A 20 -3.45 10.75 -21.90
N ALA A 21 -2.72 10.49 -23.00
CA ALA A 21 -3.16 10.89 -24.33
C ALA A 21 -4.43 10.14 -24.78
N HIS A 22 -4.54 8.85 -24.44
CA HIS A 22 -5.67 7.99 -24.81
C HIS A 22 -6.63 7.65 -23.66
N GLY A 23 -6.67 8.46 -22.59
CA GLY A 23 -7.72 8.37 -21.57
C GLY A 23 -7.27 8.68 -20.15
N ILE A 24 -8.10 8.28 -19.19
CA ILE A 24 -7.84 8.46 -17.76
C ILE A 24 -7.62 7.10 -17.13
N LEU A 25 -6.47 6.93 -16.47
CA LEU A 25 -6.18 5.76 -15.65
C LEU A 25 -6.49 6.05 -14.19
N GLU A 26 -7.53 5.40 -13.65
CA GLU A 26 -7.89 5.54 -12.23
C GLU A 26 -7.05 4.60 -11.35
N THR A 27 -6.26 5.17 -10.45
CA THR A 27 -5.41 4.44 -9.51
C THR A 27 -6.16 4.05 -8.22
N PRO A 28 -5.74 3.01 -7.47
CA PRO A 28 -4.71 2.05 -7.82
C PRO A 28 -5.09 1.22 -9.05
N ALA A 29 -4.16 1.02 -9.98
CA ALA A 29 -4.44 0.33 -11.25
C ALA A 29 -3.53 -0.89 -11.44
N PHE A 30 -4.12 -2.05 -11.73
CA PHE A 30 -3.40 -3.20 -12.28
C PHE A 30 -3.44 -3.13 -13.81
N ILE A 31 -2.27 -3.22 -14.43
CA ILE A 31 -2.02 -3.04 -15.86
C ILE A 31 -1.52 -4.40 -16.40
N PRO A 32 -2.37 -5.21 -17.03
CA PRO A 32 -1.97 -6.53 -17.53
C PRO A 32 -0.85 -6.42 -18.58
N VAL A 33 0.18 -7.27 -18.45
CA VAL A 33 1.21 -7.40 -19.49
C VAL A 33 0.67 -8.20 -20.67
N VAL A 34 0.84 -7.66 -21.87
CA VAL A 34 0.42 -8.27 -23.13
C VAL A 34 1.61 -8.36 -24.08
N HIS A 35 1.84 -9.54 -24.64
CA HIS A 35 2.88 -9.73 -25.66
C HIS A 35 2.40 -9.17 -27.01
N PRO A 36 3.20 -8.36 -27.74
CA PRO A 36 2.73 -7.63 -28.91
C PRO A 36 2.37 -8.52 -30.12
N VAL A 37 2.86 -9.77 -30.12
CA VAL A 37 2.56 -10.78 -31.16
C VAL A 37 1.65 -11.92 -30.68
N ARG A 38 1.75 -12.36 -29.42
CA ARG A 38 1.16 -13.62 -28.93
C ARG A 38 0.16 -13.31 -27.82
N GLN A 39 -1.08 -13.04 -28.23
CA GLN A 39 -2.15 -12.59 -27.33
C GLN A 39 -3.13 -13.74 -27.07
N THR A 40 -2.82 -14.63 -26.12
CA THR A 40 -3.74 -15.71 -25.72
C THR A 40 -5.05 -15.15 -25.15
N ILE A 41 -4.96 -14.09 -24.36
CA ILE A 41 -6.12 -13.30 -23.94
C ILE A 41 -6.17 -12.06 -24.82
N SER A 42 -7.32 -11.82 -25.46
CA SER A 42 -7.47 -10.68 -26.35
C SER A 42 -7.50 -9.36 -25.57
N PRO A 43 -6.88 -8.29 -26.08
CA PRO A 43 -6.97 -6.95 -25.48
C PRO A 43 -8.42 -6.45 -25.32
N GLN A 44 -9.32 -6.83 -26.22
CA GLN A 44 -10.74 -6.53 -26.09
C GLN A 44 -11.38 -7.21 -24.87
N PHE A 45 -11.01 -8.46 -24.55
CA PHE A 45 -11.47 -9.11 -23.33
C PHE A 45 -10.98 -8.35 -22.08
N LEU A 46 -9.70 -7.93 -22.07
CA LEU A 46 -9.14 -7.14 -20.97
C LEU A 46 -9.87 -5.81 -20.78
N LYS A 47 -10.19 -5.12 -21.89
CA LYS A 47 -11.01 -3.91 -21.88
C LYS A 47 -12.41 -4.16 -21.29
N ASN A 48 -13.08 -5.22 -21.74
CA ASN A 48 -14.42 -5.58 -21.26
C ASN A 48 -14.42 -5.94 -19.76
N LEU A 49 -13.30 -6.46 -19.24
CA LEU A 49 -13.12 -6.69 -17.79
C LEU A 49 -12.88 -5.39 -16.99
N GLY A 50 -12.70 -4.26 -17.70
CA GLY A 50 -12.45 -2.96 -17.11
C GLY A 50 -10.98 -2.72 -16.77
N PHE A 51 -10.04 -3.35 -17.47
CA PHE A 51 -8.65 -2.87 -17.51
C PHE A 51 -8.57 -1.76 -18.54
N ASN A 52 -8.37 -0.53 -18.06
CA ASN A 52 -8.26 0.69 -18.88
C ASN A 52 -6.80 1.04 -19.24
N GLY A 53 -5.86 0.16 -18.89
CA GLY A 53 -4.48 0.25 -19.34
C GLY A 53 -3.88 -1.12 -19.56
N LEU A 54 -2.99 -1.22 -20.54
CA LEU A 54 -2.16 -2.40 -20.83
C LEU A 54 -0.68 -2.01 -20.83
N ILE A 55 0.19 -2.97 -20.56
CA ILE A 55 1.64 -2.78 -20.75
C ILE A 55 2.16 -3.79 -21.76
N THR A 56 3.09 -3.35 -22.60
CA THR A 56 3.80 -4.21 -23.53
C THR A 56 5.28 -3.85 -23.58
N ASN A 57 6.06 -4.59 -24.36
CA ASN A 57 7.51 -4.44 -24.41
C ASN A 57 7.93 -3.80 -25.74
N ALA A 58 8.54 -2.62 -25.67
CA ALA A 58 8.98 -1.83 -26.82
C ALA A 58 10.04 -2.59 -27.62
N TYR A 59 11.03 -3.18 -26.95
CA TYR A 59 12.09 -3.95 -27.61
C TYR A 59 11.53 -5.14 -28.42
N THR A 60 10.60 -5.89 -27.84
CA THR A 60 9.93 -7.01 -28.52
C THR A 60 9.12 -6.50 -29.71
N THR A 61 8.42 -5.38 -29.55
CA THR A 61 7.66 -4.77 -30.65
C THR A 61 8.59 -4.38 -31.80
N LEU A 62 9.69 -3.67 -31.52
CA LEU A 62 10.70 -3.31 -32.51
C LEU A 62 11.28 -4.54 -33.21
N LYS A 63 11.57 -5.60 -32.46
CA LYS A 63 12.14 -6.83 -33.01
C LYS A 63 11.23 -7.54 -34.02
N TYR A 64 9.92 -7.56 -33.77
CA TYR A 64 8.97 -8.30 -34.61
C TYR A 64 8.33 -7.47 -35.71
N TYR A 65 8.10 -6.17 -35.48
CA TYR A 65 7.42 -5.28 -36.41
C TYR A 65 8.35 -4.26 -37.08
N GLY A 66 9.50 -3.93 -36.47
CA GLY A 66 10.44 -2.96 -37.04
C GLY A 66 9.77 -1.60 -37.29
N ASP A 67 9.99 -1.04 -38.48
CA ASP A 67 9.39 0.25 -38.88
C ASP A 67 7.88 0.16 -39.18
N ASP A 68 7.32 -1.04 -39.39
CA ASP A 68 5.85 -1.22 -39.51
C ASP A 68 5.15 -0.72 -38.24
N ALA A 69 5.76 -0.92 -37.07
CA ALA A 69 5.22 -0.44 -35.79
C ALA A 69 5.13 1.08 -35.71
N ARG A 70 6.06 1.80 -36.35
CA ARG A 70 6.05 3.27 -36.40
C ARG A 70 4.91 3.78 -37.28
N THR A 71 4.59 3.04 -38.34
CA THR A 71 3.53 3.40 -39.27
C THR A 71 2.15 3.09 -38.69
N ARG A 72 2.01 1.94 -38.02
CA ARG A 72 0.74 1.48 -37.45
C ARG A 72 0.43 2.09 -36.08
N GLY A 73 1.45 2.32 -35.27
CA GLY A 73 1.31 2.69 -33.86
C GLY A 73 0.97 1.50 -32.95
N ILE A 74 1.25 1.64 -31.66
CA ILE A 74 1.11 0.54 -30.70
C ILE A 74 -0.36 0.17 -30.42
N HIS A 75 -1.26 1.14 -30.52
CA HIS A 75 -2.70 0.93 -30.35
C HIS A 75 -3.29 0.04 -31.44
N ASP A 76 -2.87 0.21 -32.71
CA ASP A 76 -3.29 -0.67 -33.81
C ASP A 76 -2.66 -2.06 -33.70
N ILE A 77 -1.38 -2.14 -33.32
CA ILE A 77 -0.70 -3.44 -33.09
C ILE A 77 -1.42 -4.26 -32.02
N LEU A 78 -1.82 -3.63 -30.92
CA LEU A 78 -2.54 -4.32 -29.84
C LEU A 78 -4.04 -4.39 -30.08
N ASN A 79 -4.59 -3.69 -31.08
CA ASN A 79 -6.03 -3.48 -31.24
C ASN A 79 -6.69 -3.05 -29.91
N TYR A 80 -6.13 -2.00 -29.30
CA TYR A 80 -6.55 -1.48 -28.00
C TYR A 80 -6.49 0.05 -27.97
N ASP A 81 -7.61 0.66 -27.62
CA ASP A 81 -7.85 2.11 -27.65
C ASP A 81 -7.82 2.78 -26.26
N GLY A 82 -7.49 2.02 -25.20
CA GLY A 82 -7.21 2.57 -23.88
C GLY A 82 -5.72 2.92 -23.70
N VAL A 83 -5.31 3.16 -22.46
CA VAL A 83 -3.92 3.56 -22.14
C VAL A 83 -2.93 2.44 -22.42
N ILE A 84 -1.86 2.71 -23.17
CA ILE A 84 -0.77 1.76 -23.40
C ILE A 84 0.52 2.24 -22.77
N MET A 85 1.05 1.43 -21.86
CA MET A 85 2.39 1.58 -21.30
C MET A 85 3.39 0.71 -22.07
N THR A 86 4.60 1.21 -22.26
CA THR A 86 5.71 0.46 -22.83
C THR A 86 6.86 0.35 -21.85
N ASP A 87 7.34 -0.87 -21.66
CA ASP A 87 8.62 -1.15 -21.03
C ASP A 87 9.71 -1.22 -22.12
N SER A 88 10.84 -0.57 -21.87
CA SER A 88 12.03 -0.53 -22.73
C SER A 88 12.69 -1.91 -22.89
N GLY A 89 12.43 -2.83 -21.98
CA GLY A 89 12.94 -4.20 -21.99
C GLY A 89 14.21 -4.42 -21.16
N GLY A 90 14.41 -3.59 -20.13
CA GLY A 90 15.47 -3.79 -19.14
C GLY A 90 15.40 -5.17 -18.48
N TYR A 91 14.21 -5.73 -18.31
CA TYR A 91 14.04 -7.09 -17.77
C TYR A 91 14.67 -8.18 -18.65
N GLN A 92 14.60 -8.06 -19.98
CA GLN A 92 15.26 -9.02 -20.88
C GLN A 92 16.78 -8.92 -20.82
N ILE A 93 17.35 -7.78 -20.40
CA ILE A 93 18.79 -7.66 -20.14
C ILE A 93 19.19 -8.52 -18.92
N LEU A 94 18.37 -8.56 -17.85
CA LEU A 94 18.58 -9.46 -16.72
C LEU A 94 18.53 -10.94 -17.12
N GLU A 95 17.48 -11.35 -17.84
CA GLU A 95 17.27 -12.77 -18.16
C GLU A 95 18.27 -13.30 -19.20
N TYR A 96 18.65 -12.48 -20.19
CA TYR A 96 19.40 -12.93 -21.37
C TYR A 96 20.81 -12.34 -21.50
N GLY A 97 21.24 -11.45 -20.59
CA GLY A 97 22.63 -11.06 -20.36
C GLY A 97 23.35 -10.27 -21.47
N ALA A 98 22.76 -10.10 -22.65
CA ALA A 98 23.36 -9.35 -23.75
C ALA A 98 22.31 -8.83 -24.75
N ILE A 99 21.79 -7.63 -24.50
CA ILE A 99 21.03 -6.88 -25.52
C ILE A 99 21.73 -5.55 -25.73
N LYS A 100 22.17 -5.29 -26.96
CA LYS A 100 22.75 -4.01 -27.41
C LYS A 100 21.63 -3.13 -27.97
N ALA A 101 20.74 -2.66 -27.10
CA ALA A 101 19.78 -1.63 -27.47
C ALA A 101 20.32 -0.29 -26.94
N GLU A 102 20.58 0.66 -27.83
CA GLU A 102 21.00 2.01 -27.45
C GLU A 102 19.80 2.75 -26.79
N PRO A 103 19.94 3.35 -25.59
CA PRO A 103 18.85 4.01 -24.89
C PRO A 103 18.09 5.05 -25.74
N GLY A 104 18.82 5.81 -26.55
CA GLY A 104 18.24 6.79 -27.47
C GLY A 104 17.38 6.18 -28.58
N VAL A 105 17.74 4.99 -29.08
CA VAL A 105 16.99 4.31 -30.14
C VAL A 105 15.66 3.77 -29.61
N ILE A 106 15.68 3.13 -28.44
CA ILE A 106 14.46 2.60 -27.81
C ILE A 106 13.52 3.73 -27.41
N SER A 107 14.04 4.77 -26.74
CA SER A 107 13.19 5.87 -26.31
C SER A 107 12.57 6.66 -27.47
N GLN A 108 13.29 6.79 -28.60
CA GLN A 108 12.72 7.36 -29.82
C GLN A 108 11.66 6.42 -30.41
N PHE A 109 11.91 5.12 -30.45
CA PHE A 109 10.93 4.14 -30.92
C PHE A 109 9.64 4.17 -30.11
N GLU A 110 9.71 4.25 -28.77
CA GLU A 110 8.52 4.36 -27.90
C GLU A 110 7.65 5.59 -28.20
N ARG A 111 8.27 6.72 -28.58
CA ARG A 111 7.54 7.92 -29.02
C ARG A 111 6.91 7.70 -30.38
N ASP A 112 7.67 7.14 -31.32
CA ASP A 112 7.24 6.98 -32.70
C ASP A 112 6.08 5.98 -32.83
N ILE A 113 6.00 4.97 -31.96
CA ILE A 113 4.85 4.06 -31.89
C ILE A 113 3.65 4.66 -31.12
N GLY A 114 3.78 5.86 -30.55
CA GLY A 114 2.70 6.56 -29.87
C GLY A 114 2.34 5.99 -28.49
N SER A 115 3.32 5.53 -27.71
CA SER A 115 3.07 5.06 -26.34
C SER A 115 2.56 6.19 -25.43
N ASP A 116 1.55 5.90 -24.60
CA ASP A 116 1.02 6.86 -23.62
C ASP A 116 1.96 7.05 -22.44
N ILE A 117 2.54 5.95 -21.96
CA ILE A 117 3.41 5.89 -20.79
C ILE A 117 4.65 5.08 -21.17
N SER A 118 5.84 5.65 -21.03
CA SER A 118 7.09 4.97 -21.42
C SER A 118 8.10 4.96 -20.30
N VAL A 119 8.92 3.93 -20.29
CA VAL A 119 9.96 3.71 -19.28
C VAL A 119 11.29 3.75 -20.00
N PRO A 120 12.22 4.66 -19.64
CA PRO A 120 13.56 4.67 -20.22
C PRO A 120 14.25 3.32 -20.07
N LEU A 121 15.27 3.07 -20.89
CA LEU A 121 16.10 1.87 -20.75
C LEU A 121 16.83 1.89 -19.41
N ASP A 122 16.45 1.01 -18.50
CA ASP A 122 17.07 0.86 -17.20
C ASP A 122 17.89 -0.43 -17.10
N LYS A 123 18.71 -0.49 -16.07
CA LYS A 123 19.47 -1.69 -15.73
C LYS A 123 18.96 -2.24 -14.41
N PRO A 124 18.12 -3.29 -14.43
CA PRO A 124 17.58 -3.81 -13.20
C PRO A 124 18.69 -4.33 -12.27
N THR A 125 18.57 -4.01 -10.99
CA THR A 125 19.52 -4.44 -9.94
C THR A 125 19.33 -5.91 -9.54
N GLY A 126 18.09 -6.40 -9.59
CA GLY A 126 17.73 -7.71 -9.04
C GLY A 126 17.81 -7.79 -7.52
N TYR A 127 17.90 -9.01 -6.98
CA TYR A 127 17.99 -9.33 -5.56
C TYR A 127 19.29 -10.07 -5.21
N GLY A 128 19.95 -9.70 -4.11
CA GLY A 128 21.23 -10.30 -3.67
C GLY A 128 22.48 -9.78 -4.39
N LEU A 129 22.37 -8.72 -5.19
CA LEU A 129 23.51 -8.12 -5.87
C LEU A 129 24.38 -7.33 -4.89
N LYS A 130 25.71 -7.46 -4.99
CA LYS A 130 26.65 -6.70 -4.14
C LYS A 130 26.49 -5.20 -4.35
N TYR A 131 26.60 -4.43 -3.26
CA TYR A 131 26.43 -2.98 -3.23
C TYR A 131 27.13 -2.23 -4.37
N GLN A 132 28.41 -2.50 -4.63
CA GLN A 132 29.16 -1.80 -5.68
C GLN A 132 28.56 -2.02 -7.07
N LYS A 133 28.16 -3.26 -7.39
CA LYS A 133 27.51 -3.56 -8.68
C LYS A 133 26.10 -2.96 -8.76
N ALA A 134 25.36 -2.98 -7.66
CA ALA A 134 24.05 -2.32 -7.57
C ALA A 134 24.18 -0.81 -7.82
N LYS A 135 25.23 -0.18 -7.26
CA LYS A 135 25.55 1.22 -7.53
C LYS A 135 25.84 1.46 -9.00
N ASP A 136 26.65 0.62 -9.64
CA ASP A 136 26.95 0.75 -11.07
C ASP A 136 25.66 0.65 -11.93
N HIS A 137 24.73 -0.24 -11.58
CA HIS A 137 23.42 -0.34 -12.25
C HIS A 137 22.56 0.93 -12.07
N VAL A 138 22.58 1.51 -10.87
CA VAL A 138 21.88 2.77 -10.59
C VAL A 138 22.48 3.92 -11.40
N GLU A 139 23.81 4.06 -11.45
CA GLU A 139 24.46 5.11 -12.23
C GLU A 139 24.18 4.98 -13.74
N GLU A 140 24.22 3.75 -14.28
CA GLU A 140 23.87 3.49 -15.69
C GLU A 140 22.38 3.82 -15.97
N THR A 141 21.49 3.46 -15.06
CA THR A 141 20.05 3.79 -15.16
C THR A 141 19.83 5.31 -15.16
N LEU A 142 20.53 6.04 -14.28
CA LEU A 142 20.43 7.50 -14.22
C LEU A 142 21.00 8.18 -15.47
N ALA A 143 22.09 7.66 -16.03
CA ALA A 143 22.65 8.14 -17.28
C ALA A 143 21.65 7.95 -18.45
N ASN A 144 21.10 6.75 -18.61
CA ASN A 144 20.12 6.46 -19.66
C ASN A 144 18.83 7.28 -19.52
N ALA A 145 18.36 7.48 -18.28
CA ALA A 145 17.19 8.31 -17.99
C ALA A 145 17.44 9.77 -18.36
N LYS A 146 18.64 10.29 -18.08
CA LYS A 146 19.04 11.64 -18.48
C LYS A 146 19.10 11.78 -20.00
N ASP A 147 19.75 10.86 -20.70
CA ASP A 147 19.85 10.87 -22.16
C ASP A 147 18.48 10.83 -22.84
N THR A 148 17.55 10.04 -22.28
CA THR A 148 16.16 9.96 -22.75
C THR A 148 15.43 11.31 -22.65
N LEU A 149 15.64 12.04 -21.55
CA LEU A 149 15.05 13.38 -21.36
C LEU A 149 15.75 14.46 -22.20
N GLU A 150 17.06 14.39 -22.39
CA GLU A 150 17.80 15.34 -23.23
C GLU A 150 17.47 15.16 -24.72
N GLY A 151 17.35 13.91 -25.18
CA GLY A 151 16.84 13.57 -26.51
C GLY A 151 15.39 14.03 -26.76
N ARG A 152 14.65 14.41 -25.70
CA ARG A 152 13.33 15.07 -25.80
C ARG A 152 13.43 16.49 -26.37
N ASN A 153 14.57 17.16 -26.20
CA ASN A 153 14.77 18.54 -26.65
C ASN A 153 15.33 18.64 -28.08
N VAL A 154 15.85 17.56 -28.65
CA VAL A 154 16.42 17.57 -30.01
C VAL A 154 15.33 17.59 -31.09
N GLY A 155 14.17 16.96 -30.84
CA GLY A 155 13.01 17.00 -31.74
C GLY A 155 12.16 18.28 -31.66
N ARG A 156 12.55 19.28 -30.86
CA ARG A 156 11.78 20.51 -30.62
C ARG A 156 12.02 21.63 -31.64
N LYS A 157 12.91 21.45 -32.62
CA LYS A 157 13.39 22.55 -33.47
C LYS A 157 12.61 22.80 -34.76
N ASP A 158 11.78 21.88 -35.25
CA ASP A 158 11.29 21.98 -36.65
C ASP A 158 9.78 21.70 -36.89
N SER A 159 8.86 21.80 -35.92
CA SER A 159 7.42 21.64 -36.18
C SER A 159 6.59 22.93 -36.02
N GLU A 160 6.84 23.91 -36.91
CA GLU A 160 5.88 24.97 -37.27
C GLU A 160 4.98 24.52 -38.43
N GLN A 161 4.25 23.40 -38.31
CA GLN A 161 3.10 23.09 -39.18
C GLN A 161 2.35 21.83 -38.70
N GLY A 162 1.12 22.02 -38.21
CA GLY A 162 0.06 21.01 -38.20
C GLY A 162 0.17 19.87 -37.17
N TYR A 163 -0.59 19.98 -36.07
CA TYR A 163 -1.03 18.87 -35.21
C TYR A 163 0.01 17.77 -34.87
N ASP A 164 1.00 18.13 -34.05
CA ASP A 164 1.97 17.18 -33.51
C ASP A 164 1.41 16.49 -32.24
N ASN A 165 0.67 15.39 -32.43
CA ASN A 165 0.09 14.58 -31.34
C ASN A 165 1.13 13.67 -30.65
N HIS A 166 2.40 13.69 -31.07
CA HIS A 166 3.47 12.77 -30.63
C HIS A 166 4.27 13.23 -29.41
N ASN A 167 3.89 14.34 -28.76
CA ASN A 167 4.65 14.91 -27.63
C ASN A 167 3.97 14.73 -26.25
N ASN A 168 3.03 13.80 -26.15
CA ASN A 168 2.17 13.63 -24.97
C ASN A 168 2.51 12.40 -24.10
N THR A 169 3.59 11.68 -24.42
CA THR A 169 4.06 10.51 -23.65
C THR A 169 4.54 10.89 -22.24
N ILE A 170 4.06 10.15 -21.26
CA ILE A 170 4.44 10.24 -19.85
C ILE A 170 5.65 9.36 -19.62
N TRP A 171 6.80 9.96 -19.33
CA TRP A 171 7.99 9.20 -18.97
C TRP A 171 8.00 8.84 -17.49
N VAL A 172 8.28 7.57 -17.20
CA VAL A 172 8.34 7.03 -15.85
C VAL A 172 9.80 6.84 -15.43
N GLY A 173 10.22 7.45 -14.32
CA GLY A 173 11.59 7.33 -13.81
C GLY A 173 11.81 5.97 -13.11
N PRO A 174 12.69 5.09 -13.61
CA PRO A 174 12.90 3.76 -13.05
C PRO A 174 13.87 3.80 -11.87
N VAL A 175 13.35 3.67 -10.66
CA VAL A 175 14.11 3.62 -9.41
C VAL A 175 14.73 2.23 -9.23
N GLN A 176 16.06 2.18 -9.22
CA GLN A 176 16.86 0.98 -9.00
C GLN A 176 17.61 1.02 -7.65
N GLY A 177 18.30 -0.07 -7.31
CA GLY A 177 19.04 -0.23 -6.04
C GLY A 177 18.67 -1.48 -5.25
N GLY A 178 17.50 -2.06 -5.51
CA GLY A 178 17.05 -3.32 -4.90
C GLY A 178 16.99 -3.26 -3.38
N GLU A 179 17.65 -4.19 -2.70
CA GLU A 179 17.72 -4.28 -1.24
C GLU A 179 18.57 -3.18 -0.57
N HIS A 180 19.38 -2.44 -1.33
CA HIS A 180 20.23 -1.36 -0.83
C HIS A 180 19.43 -0.04 -0.75
N LEU A 181 18.74 0.17 0.37
CA LEU A 181 17.76 1.25 0.55
C LEU A 181 18.33 2.68 0.37
N ASP A 182 19.62 2.87 0.65
CA ASP A 182 20.33 4.12 0.42
C ASP A 182 20.50 4.42 -1.08
N LEU A 183 20.77 3.38 -1.89
CA LEU A 183 20.79 3.50 -3.35
C LEU A 183 19.39 3.74 -3.92
N VAL A 184 18.36 3.08 -3.37
CA VAL A 184 16.95 3.34 -3.74
C VAL A 184 16.59 4.81 -3.49
N LYS A 185 16.95 5.34 -2.32
CA LYS A 185 16.74 6.75 -1.98
C LYS A 185 17.52 7.69 -2.91
N TYR A 186 18.78 7.38 -3.19
CA TYR A 186 19.63 8.16 -4.10
C TYR A 186 19.04 8.21 -5.51
N CYS A 187 18.68 7.06 -6.07
CA CYS A 187 18.11 6.94 -7.40
C CYS A 187 16.77 7.70 -7.51
N ALA A 188 15.86 7.49 -6.54
CA ALA A 188 14.58 8.19 -6.49
C ALA A 188 14.75 9.72 -6.43
N ASN A 189 15.69 10.23 -5.62
CA ASN A 189 15.96 11.67 -5.52
C ASN A 189 16.54 12.25 -6.81
N ALA A 190 17.42 11.51 -7.50
CA ALA A 190 18.00 11.95 -8.76
C ALA A 190 16.93 12.02 -9.87
N LEU A 191 16.09 11.00 -10.01
CA LEU A 191 14.99 10.97 -10.97
C LEU A 191 13.94 12.04 -10.68
N ASP A 192 13.67 12.31 -9.39
CA ASP A 192 12.77 13.39 -8.99
C ASP A 192 13.27 14.76 -9.46
N LYS A 193 14.55 15.05 -9.23
CA LYS A 193 15.24 16.28 -9.66
C LYS A 193 15.29 16.43 -11.18
N MET A 194 15.38 15.32 -11.92
CA MET A 194 15.30 15.32 -13.39
C MET A 194 13.90 15.71 -13.91
N GLY A 195 12.87 15.68 -13.06
CA GLY A 195 11.52 16.10 -13.43
C GLY A 195 10.62 14.99 -13.96
N PHE A 196 10.94 13.71 -13.70
CA PHE A 196 10.04 12.61 -14.07
C PHE A 196 8.69 12.74 -13.34
N PRO A 197 7.55 12.77 -14.05
CA PRO A 197 6.23 12.96 -13.44
C PRO A 197 5.75 11.75 -12.62
N VAL A 198 6.17 10.55 -12.99
CA VAL A 198 5.84 9.27 -12.35
C VAL A 198 7.15 8.55 -12.07
N LEU A 199 7.28 7.86 -10.94
CA LEU A 199 8.41 6.96 -10.68
C LEU A 199 7.94 5.51 -10.64
N ALA A 200 8.81 4.59 -11.02
CA ALA A 200 8.58 3.16 -10.90
C ALA A 200 9.65 2.49 -10.06
N ILE A 201 9.27 1.58 -9.18
CA ILE A 201 10.19 0.79 -8.38
C ILE A 201 10.58 -0.46 -9.19
N GLY A 202 11.83 -0.50 -9.63
CA GLY A 202 12.40 -1.62 -10.37
C GLY A 202 12.98 -2.71 -9.47
N SER A 203 13.16 -3.90 -10.05
CA SER A 203 13.67 -5.10 -9.37
C SER A 203 12.86 -5.69 -8.19
N PRO A 204 11.54 -5.44 -8.00
CA PRO A 204 10.82 -6.07 -6.89
C PRO A 204 10.42 -7.53 -7.19
N VAL A 205 10.51 -8.00 -8.45
CA VAL A 205 10.03 -9.33 -8.87
C VAL A 205 10.73 -10.44 -8.09
N GLU A 206 12.06 -10.48 -8.12
CA GLU A 206 12.84 -11.50 -7.41
C GLU A 206 12.63 -11.42 -5.88
N VAL A 207 12.43 -10.21 -5.34
CA VAL A 207 12.10 -9.99 -3.92
C VAL A 207 10.73 -10.60 -3.58
N MET A 208 9.73 -10.39 -4.44
CA MET A 208 8.39 -10.96 -4.28
C MET A 208 8.38 -12.48 -4.43
N GLU A 209 9.15 -13.04 -5.38
CA GLU A 209 9.30 -14.49 -5.58
C GLU A 209 10.00 -15.16 -4.40
N ALA A 210 10.93 -14.47 -3.74
CA ALA A 210 11.57 -14.91 -2.49
C ALA A 210 10.68 -14.72 -1.24
N TYR A 211 9.47 -14.19 -1.40
CA TYR A 211 8.54 -13.83 -0.33
C TYR A 211 9.12 -12.81 0.67
N GLU A 212 10.11 -12.00 0.27
CA GLU A 212 10.77 -11.01 1.12
C GLU A 212 9.95 -9.70 1.21
N PHE A 213 8.71 -9.82 1.68
CA PHE A 213 7.77 -8.70 1.76
C PHE A 213 8.24 -7.57 2.69
N SER A 214 9.08 -7.87 3.68
CA SER A 214 9.70 -6.84 4.53
C SER A 214 10.64 -5.93 3.74
N ILE A 215 11.45 -6.50 2.83
CA ILE A 215 12.35 -5.74 1.95
C ILE A 215 11.50 -4.92 0.97
N LEU A 216 10.49 -5.54 0.36
CA LEU A 216 9.54 -4.85 -0.52
C LEU A 216 8.91 -3.62 0.18
N ALA A 217 8.42 -3.79 1.41
CA ALA A 217 7.82 -2.70 2.17
C ALA A 217 8.82 -1.56 2.45
N GLN A 218 10.08 -1.89 2.74
CA GLN A 218 11.13 -0.90 2.96
C GLN A 218 11.52 -0.16 1.67
N MET A 219 11.60 -0.86 0.53
CA MET A 219 11.83 -0.24 -0.77
C MET A 219 10.74 0.79 -1.10
N ILE A 220 9.47 0.39 -0.96
CA ILE A 220 8.33 1.29 -1.22
C ILE A 220 8.36 2.49 -0.27
N ALA A 221 8.58 2.25 1.03
CA ALA A 221 8.68 3.32 2.02
C ALA A 221 9.86 4.28 1.74
N ALA A 222 11.01 3.78 1.26
CA ALA A 222 12.16 4.60 0.93
C ALA A 222 11.86 5.55 -0.25
N VAL A 223 11.21 5.04 -1.30
CA VAL A 223 10.78 5.86 -2.44
C VAL A 223 9.70 6.86 -2.01
N LYS A 224 8.66 6.40 -1.30
CA LYS A 224 7.53 7.26 -0.90
C LYS A 224 7.96 8.42 0.01
N ARG A 225 8.89 8.19 0.94
CA ARG A 225 9.48 9.26 1.77
C ARG A 225 10.31 10.26 0.96
N THR A 226 10.89 9.82 -0.16
CA THR A 226 11.71 10.68 -1.03
C THR A 226 10.83 11.51 -1.97
N VAL A 227 9.74 10.93 -2.47
CA VAL A 227 8.80 11.56 -3.42
C VAL A 227 7.34 11.38 -2.98
N PRO A 228 6.88 12.12 -1.95
CA PRO A 228 5.57 11.87 -1.34
C PRO A 228 4.39 12.13 -2.29
N THR A 229 4.51 13.07 -3.21
CA THR A 229 3.38 13.53 -4.04
C THR A 229 3.22 12.76 -5.35
N LYS A 230 4.31 12.22 -5.92
CA LYS A 230 4.28 11.61 -7.26
C LYS A 230 3.57 10.25 -7.28
N PRO A 231 2.95 9.86 -8.41
CA PRO A 231 2.47 8.50 -8.61
C PRO A 231 3.64 7.51 -8.62
N ILE A 232 3.46 6.37 -7.96
CA ILE A 232 4.45 5.30 -7.87
C ILE A 232 3.91 4.04 -8.57
N HIS A 233 4.66 3.55 -9.55
CA HIS A 233 4.44 2.27 -10.18
C HIS A 233 5.32 1.19 -9.52
N LEU A 234 4.80 -0.01 -9.30
CA LEU A 234 5.57 -1.13 -8.77
C LEU A 234 5.65 -2.23 -9.82
N PHE A 235 6.85 -2.41 -10.40
CA PHE A 235 7.03 -3.31 -11.53
C PHE A 235 6.77 -4.77 -11.17
N GLY A 236 6.08 -5.50 -12.05
CA GLY A 236 5.90 -6.95 -11.94
C GLY A 236 5.04 -7.43 -10.76
N ALA A 237 4.45 -6.52 -9.98
CA ALA A 237 3.56 -6.84 -8.88
C ALA A 237 2.16 -7.28 -9.39
N GLY A 238 1.98 -8.58 -9.57
CA GLY A 238 0.70 -9.16 -9.97
C GLY A 238 0.25 -10.33 -9.12
N HIS A 239 0.42 -10.23 -7.82
CA HIS A 239 -0.07 -11.24 -6.89
C HIS A 239 -1.09 -10.62 -5.94
N PRO A 240 -2.25 -11.28 -5.67
CA PRO A 240 -3.28 -10.72 -4.79
C PRO A 240 -2.79 -10.33 -3.39
N LEU A 241 -1.74 -10.99 -2.89
CA LEU A 241 -1.14 -10.67 -1.59
C LEU A 241 -0.27 -9.41 -1.57
N THR A 242 0.36 -9.05 -2.68
CA THR A 242 1.32 -7.93 -2.72
C THR A 242 0.65 -6.60 -3.00
N ILE A 243 -0.44 -6.60 -3.77
CA ILE A 243 -1.17 -5.38 -4.16
C ILE A 243 -1.67 -4.59 -2.93
N PRO A 244 -2.39 -5.17 -1.95
CA PRO A 244 -2.88 -4.40 -0.80
C PRO A 244 -1.76 -3.79 0.04
N LEU A 245 -0.71 -4.57 0.29
CA LEU A 245 0.49 -4.11 1.00
C LEU A 245 1.09 -2.90 0.29
N ALA A 246 1.35 -3.03 -1.02
CA ALA A 246 2.00 -1.99 -1.79
C ALA A 246 1.14 -0.72 -1.90
N VAL A 247 -0.19 -0.86 -2.08
CA VAL A 247 -1.10 0.30 -2.07
C VAL A 247 -1.06 1.01 -0.72
N SER A 248 -1.12 0.27 0.39
CA SER A 248 -1.11 0.90 1.73
C SER A 248 0.17 1.68 2.05
N LEU A 249 1.27 1.37 1.34
CA LEU A 249 2.54 2.09 1.40
C LEU A 249 2.70 3.18 0.32
N GLY A 250 1.73 3.31 -0.58
CA GLY A 250 1.62 4.42 -1.52
C GLY A 250 1.99 4.12 -2.97
N CYS A 251 1.98 2.85 -3.39
CA CYS A 251 1.99 2.49 -4.81
C CYS A 251 0.61 2.72 -5.44
N ASP A 252 0.59 3.30 -6.64
CA ASP A 252 -0.62 3.69 -7.38
C ASP A 252 -0.83 2.83 -8.63
N MET A 253 0.21 2.20 -9.17
CA MET A 253 0.11 1.36 -10.37
C MET A 253 0.93 0.09 -10.23
N PHE A 254 0.48 -0.97 -10.88
CA PHE A 254 1.07 -2.30 -10.86
C PHE A 254 0.96 -2.90 -12.25
N ASP A 255 1.95 -3.68 -12.66
CA ASP A 255 1.86 -4.51 -13.84
C ASP A 255 2.28 -5.94 -13.56
N SER A 256 1.78 -6.89 -14.34
CA SER A 256 2.34 -8.25 -14.33
C SER A 256 1.87 -9.12 -15.48
N ALA A 257 2.75 -10.05 -15.86
CA ALA A 257 2.44 -11.21 -16.69
C ALA A 257 2.00 -12.43 -15.86
N SER A 258 2.00 -12.34 -14.53
CA SER A 258 1.73 -13.45 -13.59
C SER A 258 0.42 -14.18 -13.90
N TYR A 259 -0.65 -13.47 -14.29
CA TYR A 259 -1.95 -14.08 -14.61
C TYR A 259 -1.83 -15.17 -15.69
N MET A 260 -0.97 -14.94 -16.68
CA MET A 260 -0.71 -15.84 -17.80
C MET A 260 0.42 -16.82 -17.49
N LEU A 261 1.51 -16.36 -16.86
CA LEU A 261 2.62 -17.23 -16.47
C LEU A 261 2.15 -18.32 -15.51
N TYR A 262 1.32 -17.97 -14.53
CA TYR A 262 0.76 -18.91 -13.58
C TYR A 262 -0.19 -19.87 -14.29
N ALA A 263 -1.02 -19.37 -15.20
CA ALA A 263 -1.92 -20.23 -15.98
C ALA A 263 -1.17 -21.26 -16.85
N LYS A 264 0.00 -20.92 -17.40
CA LYS A 264 0.87 -21.84 -18.15
C LYS A 264 1.46 -22.95 -17.27
N ASP A 265 1.59 -22.68 -15.98
CA ASP A 265 2.08 -23.61 -14.95
C ASP A 265 0.94 -24.30 -14.18
N ASP A 266 -0.30 -24.22 -14.67
CA ASP A 266 -1.50 -24.71 -13.98
C ASP A 266 -1.65 -24.16 -12.55
N ARG A 267 -1.24 -22.91 -12.33
CA ARG A 267 -1.38 -22.19 -11.06
C ARG A 267 -2.60 -21.26 -11.08
N TYR A 268 -3.44 -21.44 -10.08
CA TYR A 268 -4.71 -20.76 -9.85
C TYR A 268 -4.55 -19.75 -8.71
N MET A 269 -4.83 -18.47 -8.97
CA MET A 269 -4.85 -17.42 -7.96
C MET A 269 -6.15 -17.47 -7.15
N HIS A 270 -6.08 -17.20 -5.85
CA HIS A 270 -7.23 -16.99 -4.99
C HIS A 270 -6.96 -15.80 -4.06
N ALA A 271 -7.97 -15.38 -3.30
CA ALA A 271 -7.91 -14.17 -2.47
C ALA A 271 -6.73 -14.15 -1.47
N ASN A 272 -6.20 -15.32 -1.09
CA ASN A 272 -5.18 -15.45 -0.06
C ASN A 272 -3.87 -16.06 -0.59
N GLY A 273 -3.69 -16.21 -1.90
CA GLY A 273 -2.55 -16.97 -2.41
C GLY A 273 -2.68 -17.49 -3.83
N THR A 274 -1.86 -18.49 -4.11
CA THR A 274 -1.87 -19.25 -5.35
C THR A 274 -1.72 -20.72 -5.02
N LEU A 275 -2.46 -21.58 -5.72
CA LEU A 275 -2.38 -23.04 -5.60
C LEU A 275 -2.22 -23.66 -6.98
N LYS A 276 -1.63 -24.87 -7.07
CA LYS A 276 -1.67 -25.63 -8.31
C LYS A 276 -3.07 -26.21 -8.50
N LEU A 277 -3.51 -26.31 -9.75
CA LEU A 277 -4.82 -26.86 -10.11
C LEU A 277 -5.01 -28.29 -9.59
N GLN A 278 -3.94 -29.08 -9.54
CA GLN A 278 -3.94 -30.45 -9.02
C GLN A 278 -4.21 -30.53 -7.50
N ASP A 279 -3.93 -29.46 -6.75
CA ASP A 279 -4.08 -29.42 -5.29
C ASP A 279 -5.46 -28.86 -4.88
N LEU A 280 -6.25 -28.35 -5.82
CA LEU A 280 -7.58 -27.81 -5.57
C LEU A 280 -8.65 -28.90 -5.41
N SER A 281 -9.49 -28.76 -4.38
CA SER A 281 -10.69 -29.61 -4.21
C SER A 281 -11.98 -28.90 -4.58
N TYR A 282 -12.02 -27.56 -4.52
CA TYR A 282 -13.17 -26.73 -4.91
C TYR A 282 -12.73 -25.45 -5.64
N LEU A 283 -13.52 -25.00 -6.62
CA LEU A 283 -13.40 -23.65 -7.18
C LEU A 283 -14.27 -22.73 -6.31
N THR A 284 -13.62 -21.87 -5.53
CA THR A 284 -14.30 -21.00 -4.55
C THR A 284 -14.59 -19.60 -5.07
N CYS A 285 -14.26 -19.31 -6.34
CA CYS A 285 -14.51 -18.02 -6.98
C CYS A 285 -15.89 -18.01 -7.66
N GLN A 286 -16.49 -16.83 -7.77
CA GLN A 286 -17.76 -16.58 -8.45
C GLN A 286 -17.56 -15.97 -9.85
N CYS A 287 -16.37 -16.08 -10.43
CA CYS A 287 -16.12 -15.61 -11.79
C CYS A 287 -16.80 -16.52 -12.83
N PRO A 288 -17.03 -16.04 -14.06
CA PRO A 288 -17.63 -16.85 -15.12
C PRO A 288 -16.95 -18.21 -15.32
N VAL A 289 -15.62 -18.29 -15.21
CA VAL A 289 -14.87 -19.55 -15.34
C VAL A 289 -15.27 -20.55 -14.24
N CYS A 290 -15.23 -20.12 -12.98
CA CYS A 290 -15.51 -20.98 -11.83
C CYS A 290 -16.99 -21.31 -11.64
N CYS A 291 -17.88 -20.49 -12.17
CA CYS A 291 -19.33 -20.77 -12.18
C CYS A 291 -19.75 -21.73 -13.30
N THR A 292 -18.99 -21.81 -14.39
CA THR A 292 -19.33 -22.65 -15.55
C THR A 292 -18.60 -23.98 -15.57
N HIS A 293 -17.45 -24.09 -14.91
CA HIS A 293 -16.64 -25.30 -14.89
C HIS A 293 -16.51 -25.89 -13.49
N THR A 294 -16.41 -27.22 -13.44
CA THR A 294 -15.92 -27.97 -12.28
C THR A 294 -14.40 -28.14 -12.33
N ILE A 295 -13.78 -28.51 -11.21
CA ILE A 295 -12.34 -28.81 -11.18
C ILE A 295 -11.99 -29.98 -12.10
N LYS A 296 -12.84 -31.00 -12.14
CA LYS A 296 -12.60 -32.18 -12.97
C LYS A 296 -12.58 -31.79 -14.45
N GLU A 297 -13.52 -30.96 -14.89
CA GLU A 297 -13.55 -30.45 -16.27
C GLU A 297 -12.32 -29.61 -16.59
N LEU A 298 -11.96 -28.64 -15.73
CA LEU A 298 -10.74 -27.84 -15.92
C LEU A 298 -9.49 -28.72 -16.03
N ARG A 299 -9.35 -29.77 -15.22
CA ARG A 299 -8.20 -30.70 -15.27
C ARG A 299 -8.16 -31.52 -16.56
N GLN A 300 -9.32 -31.86 -17.11
CA GLN A 300 -9.46 -32.69 -18.31
C GLN A 300 -9.36 -31.91 -19.61
N MET A 301 -9.43 -30.58 -19.58
CA MET A 301 -9.23 -29.71 -20.74
C MET A 301 -7.86 -29.91 -21.39
N SER A 302 -7.78 -29.55 -22.67
CA SER A 302 -6.51 -29.41 -23.37
C SER A 302 -5.64 -28.37 -22.66
N ARG A 303 -4.31 -28.49 -22.77
CA ARG A 303 -3.39 -27.52 -22.14
C ARG A 303 -3.67 -26.09 -22.59
N VAL A 304 -4.03 -25.88 -23.85
CA VAL A 304 -4.28 -24.55 -24.42
C VAL A 304 -5.53 -23.94 -23.80
N ASP A 305 -6.65 -24.66 -23.84
CA ASP A 305 -7.93 -24.16 -23.31
C ASP A 305 -7.85 -23.96 -21.79
N ARG A 306 -7.19 -24.90 -21.08
CA ARG A 306 -6.99 -24.82 -19.63
C ARG A 306 -6.18 -23.61 -19.24
N THR A 307 -5.07 -23.32 -19.94
CA THR A 307 -4.27 -22.12 -19.70
C THR A 307 -5.08 -20.85 -19.97
N GLU A 308 -5.91 -20.83 -21.02
CA GLU A 308 -6.76 -19.66 -21.29
C GLU A 308 -7.78 -19.42 -20.18
N GLU A 309 -8.50 -20.46 -19.74
CA GLU A 309 -9.51 -20.36 -18.68
C GLU A 309 -8.89 -19.99 -17.32
N ILE A 310 -7.75 -20.57 -16.96
CA ILE A 310 -7.04 -20.17 -15.73
C ILE A 310 -6.54 -18.73 -15.83
N ALA A 311 -6.06 -18.28 -16.99
CA ALA A 311 -5.62 -16.90 -17.17
C ALA A 311 -6.80 -15.91 -17.03
N LYS A 312 -7.95 -16.21 -17.63
CA LYS A 312 -9.19 -15.43 -17.44
C LYS A 312 -9.56 -15.36 -15.96
N HIS A 313 -9.59 -16.51 -15.27
CA HIS A 313 -9.85 -16.58 -13.83
C HIS A 313 -8.88 -15.69 -13.01
N ASN A 314 -7.58 -15.82 -13.26
CA ASN A 314 -6.56 -15.03 -12.55
C ASN A 314 -6.78 -13.51 -12.75
N LEU A 315 -7.18 -13.08 -13.94
CA LEU A 315 -7.54 -11.69 -14.22
C LEU A 315 -8.77 -11.23 -13.42
N TYR A 316 -9.82 -12.07 -13.29
CA TYR A 316 -10.96 -11.75 -12.43
C TYR A 316 -10.54 -11.56 -10.97
N VAL A 317 -9.66 -12.42 -10.45
CA VAL A 317 -9.15 -12.30 -9.07
C VAL A 317 -8.37 -11.01 -8.87
N LEU A 318 -7.46 -10.67 -9.79
CA LEU A 318 -6.68 -9.43 -9.72
C LEU A 318 -7.57 -8.19 -9.82
N LYS A 319 -8.59 -8.21 -10.70
CA LYS A 319 -9.57 -7.13 -10.83
C LYS A 319 -10.37 -6.95 -9.54
N ALA A 320 -10.83 -8.04 -8.94
CA ALA A 320 -11.56 -8.02 -7.68
C ALA A 320 -10.69 -7.52 -6.52
N GLU A 321 -9.42 -7.90 -6.48
CA GLU A 321 -8.48 -7.45 -5.45
C GLU A 321 -8.28 -5.93 -5.50
N VAL A 322 -7.97 -5.39 -6.68
CA VAL A 322 -7.83 -3.93 -6.87
C VAL A 322 -9.13 -3.19 -6.52
N GLY A 323 -10.28 -3.72 -6.93
CA GLY A 323 -11.59 -3.15 -6.58
C GLY A 323 -11.84 -3.14 -5.06
N THR A 324 -11.47 -4.22 -4.37
CA THR A 324 -11.62 -4.32 -2.91
C THR A 324 -10.71 -3.33 -2.19
N VAL A 325 -9.47 -3.17 -2.65
CA VAL A 325 -8.54 -2.16 -2.11
C VAL A 325 -9.08 -0.75 -2.28
N LYS A 326 -9.63 -0.41 -3.47
CA LYS A 326 -10.29 0.89 -3.69
C LYS A 326 -11.45 1.09 -2.71
N GLN A 327 -12.31 0.09 -2.54
CA GLN A 327 -13.42 0.19 -1.59
C GLN A 327 -12.92 0.38 -0.15
N ALA A 328 -11.84 -0.32 0.24
CA ALA A 328 -11.24 -0.16 1.56
C ALA A 328 -10.68 1.26 1.78
N ILE A 329 -10.10 1.90 0.76
CA ILE A 329 -9.68 3.31 0.83
C ILE A 329 -10.87 4.23 1.07
N VAL A 330 -11.94 4.09 0.27
CA VAL A 330 -13.15 4.93 0.40
C VAL A 330 -13.80 4.77 1.77
N ASP A 331 -13.81 3.55 2.30
CA ASP A 331 -14.39 3.22 3.60
C ASP A 331 -13.50 3.62 4.79
N GLY A 332 -12.25 4.02 4.55
CA GLY A 332 -11.26 4.25 5.60
C GLY A 332 -10.86 2.98 6.35
N ARG A 333 -10.85 1.83 5.66
CA ARG A 333 -10.60 0.49 6.21
C ARG A 333 -9.39 -0.20 5.59
N LEU A 334 -8.47 0.56 5.00
CA LEU A 334 -7.32 -0.03 4.32
C LEU A 334 -6.41 -0.78 5.32
N TRP A 335 -6.23 -0.23 6.52
CA TRP A 335 -5.47 -0.90 7.59
C TRP A 335 -6.04 -2.29 7.91
N GLU A 336 -7.34 -2.37 8.19
CA GLU A 336 -8.03 -3.63 8.49
C GLU A 336 -7.91 -4.63 7.34
N TYR A 337 -8.05 -4.15 6.10
CA TYR A 337 -7.96 -5.01 4.92
C TYR A 337 -6.55 -5.60 4.73
N VAL A 338 -5.51 -4.78 4.91
CA VAL A 338 -4.13 -5.25 4.78
C VAL A 338 -3.77 -6.21 5.93
N MET A 339 -4.23 -5.95 7.15
CA MET A 339 -4.06 -6.87 8.28
C MET A 339 -4.73 -8.23 8.03
N LEU A 340 -5.93 -8.24 7.46
CA LEU A 340 -6.59 -9.48 7.04
C LEU A 340 -5.74 -10.26 6.03
N LYS A 341 -5.17 -9.56 5.05
CA LYS A 341 -4.30 -10.16 4.02
C LYS A 341 -2.98 -10.65 4.59
N ALA A 342 -2.41 -9.94 5.55
CA ALA A 342 -1.14 -10.27 6.19
C ALA A 342 -1.17 -11.64 6.88
N ARG A 343 -2.33 -12.05 7.39
CA ARG A 343 -2.54 -13.38 7.98
C ARG A 343 -2.48 -14.55 6.99
N ALA A 344 -2.47 -14.27 5.68
CA ALA A 344 -2.31 -15.32 4.68
C ALA A 344 -0.88 -15.91 4.64
N HIS A 345 0.15 -15.18 5.10
CA HIS A 345 1.53 -15.67 5.08
C HIS A 345 2.40 -15.05 6.20
N PRO A 346 3.21 -15.83 6.95
CA PRO A 346 4.02 -15.30 8.06
C PRO A 346 5.00 -14.18 7.67
N LYS A 347 5.66 -14.28 6.50
CA LYS A 347 6.54 -13.19 6.02
C LYS A 347 5.78 -11.91 5.69
N LEU A 348 4.49 -11.99 5.34
CA LEU A 348 3.66 -10.81 5.06
C LEU A 348 3.25 -10.15 6.39
N MET A 349 2.91 -10.96 7.40
CA MET A 349 2.71 -10.46 8.77
C MET A 349 3.95 -9.75 9.30
N LYS A 350 5.15 -10.31 9.09
CA LYS A 350 6.42 -9.65 9.45
C LYS A 350 6.63 -8.30 8.74
N ALA A 351 6.11 -8.14 7.52
CA ALA A 351 6.15 -6.85 6.83
C ALA A 351 5.21 -5.82 7.48
N MET A 352 4.06 -6.25 8.01
CA MET A 352 3.15 -5.37 8.75
C MET A 352 3.75 -4.82 10.05
N ASP A 353 4.61 -5.57 10.72
CA ASP A 353 5.32 -5.08 11.91
C ASP A 353 6.18 -3.83 11.62
N LEU A 354 6.57 -3.61 10.36
CA LEU A 354 7.33 -2.42 9.96
C LEU A 354 6.48 -1.15 9.92
N PHE A 355 5.15 -1.26 9.82
CA PHE A 355 4.24 -0.12 9.71
C PHE A 355 4.33 0.81 10.91
N LYS A 356 4.69 0.28 12.09
CA LYS A 356 4.95 1.08 13.29
C LYS A 356 6.02 2.16 13.10
N ASN A 357 6.96 1.93 12.19
CA ASN A 357 8.07 2.84 11.89
C ASN A 357 7.78 3.76 10.69
N PHE A 358 6.62 3.63 10.04
CA PHE A 358 6.29 4.36 8.82
C PHE A 358 5.44 5.58 9.15
N GLU A 359 6.09 6.64 9.63
CA GLU A 359 5.38 7.85 10.06
C GLU A 359 4.57 8.54 8.95
N PHE A 360 5.06 8.48 7.71
CA PHE A 360 4.41 9.05 6.53
C PHE A 360 3.01 8.47 6.23
N LEU A 361 2.64 7.33 6.83
CA LEU A 361 1.28 6.79 6.71
C LEU A 361 0.24 7.76 7.29
N GLU A 362 0.62 8.57 8.29
CA GLU A 362 -0.27 9.58 8.88
C GLU A 362 -0.61 10.72 7.92
N ASP A 363 0.25 11.02 6.95
CA ASP A 363 0.05 12.13 6.01
C ASP A 363 -1.11 11.86 5.05
N GLY A 364 -1.32 10.59 4.66
CA GLY A 364 -2.41 10.19 3.77
C GLY A 364 -3.64 9.63 4.51
N THR A 365 -3.55 9.35 5.81
CA THR A 365 -4.71 8.95 6.62
C THR A 365 -5.59 10.16 6.95
N PRO A 366 -6.89 10.14 6.57
CA PRO A 366 -7.83 11.22 6.87
C PRO A 366 -7.88 11.61 8.36
N LEU A 367 -8.17 12.88 8.64
CA LEU A 367 -8.39 13.36 10.02
C LEU A 367 -9.61 12.71 10.67
N PHE A 368 -10.64 12.42 9.86
CA PHE A 368 -11.88 11.79 10.26
C PHE A 368 -12.26 10.72 9.23
N LYS A 369 -12.84 9.62 9.70
CA LYS A 369 -13.41 8.56 8.88
C LYS A 369 -14.88 8.37 9.25
N SER A 370 -15.73 8.11 8.25
CA SER A 370 -17.16 7.93 8.47
C SER A 370 -17.49 6.64 9.25
N LYS A 371 -16.57 5.67 9.26
CA LYS A 371 -16.70 4.40 9.98
C LYS A 371 -15.76 4.37 11.18
N ALA A 372 -16.20 3.73 12.25
CA ALA A 372 -15.36 3.45 13.41
C ALA A 372 -14.17 2.55 13.04
N ILE A 373 -13.03 2.80 13.70
CA ILE A 373 -11.81 2.02 13.55
C ILE A 373 -11.87 0.76 14.41
N PHE A 374 -11.24 -0.32 13.96
CA PHE A 374 -11.18 -1.58 14.70
C PHE A 374 -9.81 -1.82 15.35
N LEU A 375 -9.81 -2.20 16.63
CA LEU A 375 -8.61 -2.39 17.44
C LEU A 375 -8.61 -3.83 17.98
N TYR A 376 -7.77 -4.68 17.39
CA TYR A 376 -7.72 -6.13 17.63
C TYR A 376 -6.47 -6.56 18.39
N GLU A 377 -5.30 -6.19 17.88
CA GLU A 377 -4.00 -6.74 18.28
C GLU A 377 -3.01 -5.61 18.62
N PRO A 378 -1.97 -5.85 19.44
CA PRO A 378 -1.04 -4.80 19.87
C PRO A 378 -0.48 -3.90 18.76
N ILE A 379 -0.30 -4.41 17.53
CA ILE A 379 0.14 -3.60 16.38
C ILE A 379 -0.80 -2.43 16.07
N ASP A 380 -2.10 -2.55 16.37
CA ASP A 380 -3.11 -1.52 16.15
C ASP A 380 -2.88 -0.26 16.99
N GLN A 381 -2.07 -0.35 18.05
CA GLN A 381 -1.65 0.83 18.80
C GLN A 381 -0.85 1.80 17.92
N TYR A 382 -0.19 1.32 16.87
CA TYR A 382 0.62 2.14 15.96
C TYR A 382 -0.15 2.69 14.75
N ARG A 383 -1.48 2.47 14.70
CA ARG A 383 -2.34 3.08 13.70
C ARG A 383 -2.16 4.60 13.67
N PRO A 384 -2.14 5.24 12.48
CA PRO A 384 -1.99 6.68 12.40
C PRO A 384 -3.05 7.47 13.19
N GLU A 385 -4.29 7.00 13.21
CA GLU A 385 -5.39 7.61 13.96
C GLU A 385 -5.12 7.59 15.48
N ALA A 386 -4.67 6.45 16.01
CA ALA A 386 -4.35 6.27 17.42
C ALA A 386 -3.12 7.10 17.82
N ARG A 387 -2.08 7.12 16.99
CA ARG A 387 -0.89 7.95 17.21
C ARG A 387 -1.22 9.44 17.24
N ARG A 388 -2.01 9.91 16.29
CA ARG A 388 -2.45 11.32 16.22
C ARG A 388 -3.26 11.70 17.45
N PHE A 389 -4.18 10.83 17.89
CA PHE A 389 -4.97 11.05 19.09
C PHE A 389 -4.09 11.18 20.35
N ARG A 390 -3.13 10.28 20.55
CA ARG A 390 -2.17 10.37 21.67
C ARG A 390 -1.35 11.67 21.65
N ARG A 391 -1.02 12.19 20.46
CA ARG A 391 -0.35 13.50 20.31
C ARG A 391 -1.26 14.67 20.72
N ILE A 392 -2.57 14.58 20.49
CA ILE A 392 -3.53 15.58 21.00
C ILE A 392 -3.54 15.52 22.53
N VAL A 393 -3.68 14.33 23.10
CA VAL A 393 -3.72 14.10 24.55
C VAL A 393 -2.46 14.60 25.25
N SER A 394 -1.27 14.40 24.67
CA SER A 394 -0.02 14.85 25.29
C SER A 394 0.10 16.38 25.40
N THR A 395 -0.70 17.12 24.64
CA THR A 395 -0.76 18.60 24.72
C THR A 395 -1.95 19.11 25.52
N PHE A 396 -2.84 18.22 25.98
CA PHE A 396 -4.01 18.57 26.77
C PHE A 396 -3.58 19.16 28.11
N ARG A 397 -4.21 20.26 28.51
CA ARG A 397 -4.03 20.90 29.81
C ARG A 397 -5.35 20.92 30.57
N SER A 398 -5.36 20.33 31.75
CA SER A 398 -6.46 20.43 32.69
C SER A 398 -6.56 21.87 33.20
N VAL A 399 -7.72 22.48 33.02
CA VAL A 399 -7.95 23.92 33.30
C VAL A 399 -8.21 24.18 34.79
N VAL A 400 -8.79 23.21 35.46
CA VAL A 400 -9.20 23.24 36.87
C VAL A 400 -9.17 21.79 37.25
N LYS A 401 -8.36 21.32 38.21
CA LYS A 401 -8.54 20.06 38.98
C LYS A 401 -7.21 19.66 39.66
N LYS A 402 -7.24 19.51 41.00
CA LYS A 402 -6.04 19.19 41.82
C LYS A 402 -5.72 17.70 41.84
N SER A 403 -6.66 16.86 41.43
CA SER A 403 -6.53 15.39 41.42
C SER A 403 -6.91 14.81 40.07
N LEU A 404 -6.44 13.59 39.79
CA LEU A 404 -6.70 12.81 38.58
C LEU A 404 -7.43 11.52 38.95
N VAL A 405 -8.44 11.15 38.16
CA VAL A 405 -9.13 9.86 38.20
C VAL A 405 -8.96 9.19 36.84
N LEU A 406 -8.32 8.02 36.82
CA LEU A 406 -8.22 7.15 35.65
C LEU A 406 -9.25 6.03 35.77
N TYR A 407 -10.06 5.83 34.72
CA TYR A 407 -11.14 4.86 34.69
C TYR A 407 -11.10 4.00 33.41
N PRO A 408 -11.39 2.69 33.45
CA PRO A 408 -11.32 1.85 32.25
C PRO A 408 -12.35 2.28 31.22
N ILE A 409 -12.00 2.19 29.94
CA ILE A 409 -12.94 2.50 28.87
C ILE A 409 -14.15 1.55 28.88
N MET A 410 -15.33 2.11 28.60
CA MET A 410 -16.59 1.35 28.52
C MET A 410 -17.03 1.13 27.08
N GLN A 411 -17.91 0.16 26.86
CA GLN A 411 -18.52 -0.09 25.55
C GLN A 411 -19.41 1.08 25.08
N LEU A 412 -20.10 1.75 26.00
CA LEU A 412 -20.93 2.90 25.68
C LEU A 412 -20.05 4.16 25.57
N GLN A 413 -20.04 4.77 24.38
CA GLN A 413 -19.30 6.00 24.08
C GLN A 413 -20.24 7.07 23.48
N PRO A 414 -19.99 8.37 23.72
CA PRO A 414 -18.92 8.93 24.55
C PRO A 414 -19.13 8.70 26.05
N PHE A 415 -18.03 8.62 26.82
CA PHE A 415 -18.07 8.23 28.23
C PHE A 415 -18.96 9.11 29.13
N TYR A 416 -19.08 10.40 28.85
CA TYR A 416 -19.91 11.30 29.67
C TYR A 416 -21.42 10.98 29.62
N THR A 417 -21.84 10.10 28.71
CA THR A 417 -23.24 9.64 28.61
C THR A 417 -23.57 8.49 29.56
N THR A 418 -22.54 7.90 30.20
CA THR A 418 -22.71 6.72 31.08
C THR A 418 -23.20 7.09 32.48
N ARG A 419 -23.80 6.12 33.18
CA ARG A 419 -24.17 6.28 34.60
C ARG A 419 -22.91 6.37 35.48
N ASP A 420 -21.86 5.64 35.12
CA ASP A 420 -20.56 5.63 35.77
C ASP A 420 -19.96 7.03 35.84
N PHE A 421 -19.98 7.77 34.73
CA PHE A 421 -19.50 9.15 34.71
C PHE A 421 -20.22 10.04 35.73
N VAL A 422 -21.57 9.96 35.78
CA VAL A 422 -22.37 10.74 36.73
C VAL A 422 -21.99 10.42 38.18
N GLN A 423 -21.67 9.17 38.49
CA GLN A 423 -21.24 8.77 39.83
C GLN A 423 -19.81 9.24 40.14
N LEU A 424 -18.89 9.13 39.18
CA LEU A 424 -17.51 9.60 39.34
C LEU A 424 -17.46 11.10 39.61
N VAL A 425 -18.24 11.90 38.88
CA VAL A 425 -18.34 13.35 39.10
C VAL A 425 -18.89 13.66 40.50
N LYS A 426 -19.85 12.88 41.01
CA LYS A 426 -20.37 13.06 42.38
C LYS A 426 -19.33 12.71 43.45
N LYS A 427 -18.56 11.64 43.26
CA LYS A 427 -17.53 11.18 44.21
C LYS A 427 -16.29 12.06 44.17
N PHE A 428 -15.93 12.57 43.00
CA PHE A 428 -14.73 13.35 42.74
C PHE A 428 -15.06 14.65 41.98
N PRO A 429 -15.76 15.62 42.61
CA PRO A 429 -16.26 16.82 41.93
C PRO A 429 -15.14 17.71 41.36
N ASP A 430 -13.96 17.71 42.01
CA ASP A 430 -12.80 18.53 41.65
C ASP A 430 -11.66 17.74 41.00
N ALA A 431 -11.94 16.55 40.42
CA ALA A 431 -10.95 15.70 39.75
C ALA A 431 -11.01 15.72 38.21
N GLN A 432 -9.85 15.62 37.56
CA GLN A 432 -9.71 15.35 36.14
C GLN A 432 -10.08 13.91 35.90
N ILE A 433 -11.18 13.69 35.21
CA ILE A 433 -11.62 12.36 34.86
C ILE A 433 -11.05 12.08 33.47
N CYS A 434 -10.30 10.98 33.37
CA CYS A 434 -9.87 10.43 32.10
C CYS A 434 -10.28 8.97 32.04
N VAL A 435 -10.75 8.54 30.88
CA VAL A 435 -10.83 7.10 30.60
C VAL A 435 -9.52 6.62 30.00
N TYR A 436 -9.23 5.33 30.09
CA TYR A 436 -8.02 4.76 29.51
C TYR A 436 -8.34 3.56 28.61
N ASN A 437 -7.59 3.45 27.52
CA ASN A 437 -7.69 2.38 26.54
C ASN A 437 -6.27 1.96 26.13
N GLN A 438 -5.95 0.67 26.17
CA GLN A 438 -4.62 0.15 25.85
C GLN A 438 -4.05 0.58 24.49
N PHE A 439 -4.92 0.86 23.50
CA PHE A 439 -4.50 1.34 22.18
C PHE A 439 -4.44 2.86 22.09
N LEU A 440 -5.45 3.57 22.60
CA LEU A 440 -5.58 5.03 22.46
C LEU A 440 -4.87 5.82 23.58
N GLY A 441 -4.44 5.15 24.65
CA GLY A 441 -3.82 5.78 25.81
C GLY A 441 -4.85 6.37 26.77
N VAL A 442 -4.47 7.49 27.38
CA VAL A 442 -5.34 8.26 28.28
C VAL A 442 -6.28 9.13 27.45
N ILE A 443 -7.54 9.24 27.84
CA ILE A 443 -8.59 9.97 27.12
C ILE A 443 -9.30 10.89 28.12
N PRO A 444 -8.94 12.18 28.18
CA PRO A 444 -9.69 13.16 28.96
C PRO A 444 -11.15 13.22 28.51
N VAL A 445 -12.08 13.31 29.46
CA VAL A 445 -13.52 13.30 29.16
C VAL A 445 -13.92 14.46 28.26
N GLU A 446 -13.23 15.59 28.34
CA GLU A 446 -13.48 16.78 27.53
C GLU A 446 -13.24 16.57 26.03
N ILE A 447 -12.50 15.53 25.65
CA ILE A 447 -12.18 15.19 24.26
C ILE A 447 -12.56 13.75 23.89
N CYS A 448 -13.38 13.08 24.72
CA CYS A 448 -13.72 11.68 24.51
C CYS A 448 -14.74 11.45 23.36
N ASP A 449 -15.35 12.51 22.84
CA ASP A 449 -16.25 12.51 21.68
C ASP A 449 -15.51 12.71 20.34
N ILE A 450 -14.22 13.06 20.37
CA ILE A 450 -13.39 13.28 19.18
C ILE A 450 -13.02 11.94 18.53
N PHE A 451 -12.89 11.91 17.20
CA PHE A 451 -12.37 10.75 16.48
C PHE A 451 -10.87 10.51 16.78
N PRO A 452 -10.42 9.27 17.06
CA PRO A 452 -11.18 8.02 17.10
C PRO A 452 -11.68 7.61 18.50
N ALA A 453 -11.56 8.45 19.54
CA ALA A 453 -11.92 8.13 20.93
C ALA A 453 -13.37 7.65 21.10
N ALA A 454 -14.36 8.31 20.50
CA ALA A 454 -15.74 7.81 20.50
C ALA A 454 -16.04 6.80 19.37
N HIS A 455 -15.17 6.71 18.36
CA HIS A 455 -15.43 6.04 17.09
C HIS A 455 -14.48 4.87 16.87
N HIS A 456 -14.41 3.97 17.85
CA HIS A 456 -13.65 2.74 17.74
C HIS A 456 -14.43 1.56 18.31
N LEU A 457 -14.12 0.36 17.82
CA LEU A 457 -14.53 -0.90 18.43
C LEU A 457 -13.26 -1.67 18.78
N SER A 458 -13.21 -2.22 19.98
CA SER A 458 -12.09 -3.03 20.42
C SER A 458 -12.54 -4.43 20.81
N SER A 459 -11.73 -5.44 20.46
CA SER A 459 -11.87 -6.79 21.01
C SER A 459 -11.15 -6.96 22.35
N ALA A 460 -10.59 -5.88 22.91
CA ALA A 460 -9.97 -5.92 24.21
C ALA A 460 -11.01 -6.17 25.28
N THR A 461 -10.82 -7.29 25.94
CA THR A 461 -11.55 -7.70 27.14
C THR A 461 -10.53 -7.91 28.25
N ALA A 462 -11.01 -7.99 29.48
CA ALA A 462 -10.27 -8.58 30.60
C ALA A 462 -9.99 -10.10 30.40
N ALA A 463 -9.83 -10.59 29.16
CA ALA A 463 -9.26 -11.91 28.86
C ALA A 463 -8.17 -11.84 27.76
N THR A 464 -8.11 -10.75 26.99
CA THR A 464 -7.34 -10.70 25.73
C THR A 464 -6.24 -9.64 25.71
N CYS A 465 -6.23 -8.68 26.64
CA CYS A 465 -5.34 -7.51 26.58
C CYS A 465 -4.72 -7.14 27.94
N HIS A 466 -4.22 -8.12 28.69
CA HIS A 466 -3.71 -7.87 30.05
C HIS A 466 -2.26 -7.42 30.13
N GLN A 467 -1.42 -7.85 29.18
CA GLN A 467 0.02 -7.66 29.31
C GLN A 467 0.40 -6.22 28.91
N ALA A 468 0.60 -5.36 29.90
CA ALA A 468 0.91 -3.95 29.71
C ALA A 468 2.18 -3.71 28.89
N LYS A 469 3.15 -4.63 28.98
CA LYS A 469 4.40 -4.61 28.18
C LYS A 469 4.15 -4.64 26.66
N ASP A 470 3.02 -5.18 26.21
CA ASP A 470 2.68 -5.28 24.79
C ASP A 470 2.11 -3.95 24.25
N TYR A 471 1.80 -3.00 25.14
CA TYR A 471 1.22 -1.69 24.84
C TYR A 471 2.12 -0.53 25.30
N PRO A 472 3.39 -0.43 24.82
CA PRO A 472 4.30 0.64 25.23
C PRO A 472 3.76 2.05 24.95
N THR A 473 2.97 2.22 23.88
CA THR A 473 2.40 3.54 23.53
C THR A 473 1.36 4.04 24.53
N PHE A 474 0.77 3.14 25.34
CA PHE A 474 -0.07 3.53 26.47
C PHE A 474 0.75 4.27 27.53
N ILE A 475 1.90 3.72 27.89
CA ILE A 475 2.81 4.29 28.90
C ILE A 475 3.31 5.64 28.42
N GLU A 476 3.72 5.74 27.15
CA GLU A 476 4.12 7.00 26.52
C GLU A 476 3.01 8.05 26.57
N SER A 477 1.75 7.64 26.33
CA SER A 477 0.59 8.53 26.42
C SER A 477 0.36 9.04 27.84
N LEU A 478 0.48 8.17 28.84
CA LEU A 478 0.26 8.52 30.24
C LEU A 478 1.39 9.42 30.75
N ASP A 479 2.65 9.10 30.47
CA ASP A 479 3.81 9.93 30.77
C ASP A 479 3.67 11.32 30.11
N GLY A 480 3.29 11.37 28.83
CA GLY A 480 3.07 12.64 28.12
C GLY A 480 1.95 13.48 28.72
N PHE A 481 0.84 12.85 29.12
CA PHE A 481 -0.27 13.53 29.78
C PHE A 481 0.14 14.11 31.14
N LEU A 482 0.84 13.32 31.97
CA LEU A 482 1.31 13.74 33.29
C LEU A 482 2.44 14.78 33.23
N ALA A 483 3.24 14.80 32.16
CA ALA A 483 4.26 15.82 31.98
C ALA A 483 3.67 17.24 31.76
N CYS A 484 2.48 17.32 31.16
CA CYS A 484 1.78 18.58 30.89
C CYS A 484 0.82 19.00 32.01
N ASN A 485 0.57 18.13 32.98
CA ASN A 485 -0.44 18.33 34.02
C ASN A 485 0.09 17.90 35.39
N THR A 486 0.03 18.78 36.39
CA THR A 486 0.45 18.45 37.75
C THR A 486 -0.77 18.14 38.61
N PHE A 487 -0.82 16.93 39.15
CA PHE A 487 -1.87 16.48 40.07
C PHE A 487 -1.26 16.18 41.44
N GLY A 488 -1.94 16.58 42.52
CA GLY A 488 -1.54 16.28 43.89
C GLY A 488 -1.92 14.87 44.32
N ASP A 489 -3.07 14.38 43.83
CA ASP A 489 -3.57 13.03 44.12
C ASP A 489 -3.99 12.34 42.81
N ILE A 490 -3.58 11.09 42.63
CA ILE A 490 -3.98 10.25 41.49
C ILE A 490 -4.76 9.05 42.02
N THR A 491 -5.98 8.85 41.53
CA THR A 491 -6.81 7.67 41.79
C THR A 491 -6.96 6.88 40.50
N ILE A 492 -6.71 5.57 40.56
CA ILE A 492 -6.82 4.65 39.42
C ILE A 492 -7.88 3.62 39.77
N VAL A 493 -8.97 3.60 38.99
CA VAL A 493 -9.89 2.46 38.97
C VAL A 493 -9.30 1.45 38.01
N ALA A 494 -8.70 0.38 38.53
CA ALA A 494 -7.87 -0.55 37.78
C ALA A 494 -8.67 -1.78 37.35
N ASP A 495 -8.66 -2.06 36.05
CA ASP A 495 -8.93 -3.38 35.52
C ASP A 495 -7.65 -4.23 35.54
N ASP A 496 -7.73 -5.47 35.06
CA ASP A 496 -6.58 -6.39 35.03
C ASP A 496 -5.39 -5.83 34.24
N PHE A 497 -5.61 -4.99 33.22
CA PHE A 497 -4.54 -4.36 32.45
C PHE A 497 -3.81 -3.31 33.29
N MET A 498 -4.54 -2.43 33.99
CA MET A 498 -3.91 -1.46 34.89
C MET A 498 -3.26 -2.14 36.10
N HIS A 499 -3.80 -3.26 36.59
CA HIS A 499 -3.12 -4.07 37.60
C HIS A 499 -1.80 -4.62 37.08
N ASP A 500 -1.74 -5.21 35.88
CA ASP A 500 -0.48 -5.67 35.29
C ASP A 500 0.53 -4.52 35.14
N LEU A 501 0.07 -3.36 34.65
CA LEU A 501 0.92 -2.17 34.53
C LEU A 501 1.47 -1.74 35.89
N ILE A 502 0.64 -1.66 36.92
CA ILE A 502 1.06 -1.16 38.23
C ILE A 502 1.91 -2.18 38.97
N TYR A 503 1.54 -3.45 39.00
CA TYR A 503 2.16 -4.44 39.90
C TYR A 503 3.28 -5.24 39.24
N ASN A 504 3.25 -5.43 37.91
CA ASN A 504 4.25 -6.21 37.18
C ASN A 504 5.25 -5.36 36.39
N SER A 505 5.10 -4.03 36.41
CA SER A 505 6.08 -3.10 35.85
C SER A 505 6.67 -2.20 36.94
N THR A 506 7.84 -1.60 36.69
CA THR A 506 8.48 -0.63 37.59
C THR A 506 7.72 0.71 37.70
N TYR A 507 6.52 0.78 37.13
CA TYR A 507 5.74 2.00 36.99
C TYR A 507 4.93 2.35 38.26
N LYS A 508 4.79 1.43 39.21
CA LYS A 508 4.16 1.69 40.53
C LYS A 508 4.79 2.86 41.27
N ASP A 509 6.11 2.86 41.34
CA ASP A 509 6.87 3.84 42.12
C ASP A 509 6.80 5.24 41.50
N LYS A 510 6.47 5.33 40.20
CA LYS A 510 6.31 6.60 39.48
C LYS A 510 4.98 7.28 39.73
N LEU A 511 3.89 6.54 39.91
CA LEU A 511 2.53 7.08 39.90
C LEU A 511 2.02 7.57 41.26
N ASN A 512 2.58 7.08 42.38
CA ASN A 512 2.10 7.34 43.76
C ASN A 512 0.56 7.45 43.85
N ALA A 513 -0.13 6.44 43.30
CA ALA A 513 -1.57 6.48 43.08
C ALA A 513 -2.35 5.60 44.07
N ASN A 514 -3.55 6.04 44.41
CA ASN A 514 -4.55 5.22 45.10
C ASN A 514 -5.23 4.29 44.08
N VAL A 515 -5.18 2.98 44.29
CA VAL A 515 -5.70 1.97 43.34
C VAL A 515 -6.99 1.36 43.90
N LEU A 516 -8.06 1.42 43.11
CA LEU A 516 -9.36 0.84 43.41
C LEU A 516 -9.67 -0.23 42.35
N ASP A 517 -10.16 -1.39 42.75
CA ASP A 517 -10.46 -2.47 41.80
C ASP A 517 -11.73 -2.15 40.99
N TYR A 518 -11.66 -2.31 39.67
CA TYR A 518 -12.83 -2.25 38.80
C TYR A 518 -13.67 -3.53 38.95
N LYS A 519 -14.96 -3.38 39.28
CA LYS A 519 -15.92 -4.50 39.33
C LYS A 519 -17.06 -4.24 38.36
N GLU A 520 -17.11 -5.04 37.29
CA GLU A 520 -18.15 -4.94 36.28
C GLU A 520 -19.54 -5.18 36.92
N GLY A 521 -20.42 -4.18 36.84
CA GLY A 521 -21.80 -4.27 37.35
C GLY A 521 -22.00 -4.19 38.87
N ASN A 522 -20.96 -3.96 39.67
CA ASN A 522 -21.08 -3.81 41.12
C ASN A 522 -20.59 -2.42 41.58
N PHE A 523 -21.56 -1.53 41.78
CA PHE A 523 -21.34 -0.15 42.22
C PHE A 523 -21.25 -0.04 43.75
N GLU A 524 -20.28 -0.74 44.34
CA GLU A 524 -19.74 -0.35 45.64
C GLU A 524 -18.27 0.02 45.45
N LEU A 525 -18.07 1.29 45.10
CA LEU A 525 -16.77 1.97 45.05
C LEU A 525 -16.49 2.69 46.36
#